data_AF-A0AAU0H6H4-F1
#
_entry.id   AF-A0AAU0H6H4-F1
#
_cell.length_a   1.000
_cell.length_b   1.000
_cell.length_c   1.000
_cell.angle_alpha   90.00
_cell.angle_beta   90.00
_cell.angle_gamma   90.00
#
_symmetry.space_group_name_H-M   'P 1'
#
loop_
_entity.id
_entity.type
_entity.pdbx_description
1 polymer ?
#
loop_
_entity_poly.entity_id
_entity_poly.type
_entity_poly.pdbx_seq_one_letter_code
_entity_poly.pdbx_strand_id
1 'polypeptide(L)'
;MKPVHGSFVVTRCGNVMLTQAYGPWNCECVHGLVLDYREKSIDMHGSHWGDIVVLEGESLLIPDAESLLAERISAVRHLGLSHLALVLESSLVKSTTRNQLEAVYRQTGVDFSFFDTYEEARAWLTQLDYTLNEDAERAHFVKTKQHCQ
;
A
#
# COMPACT_ATOMS: atom_id res chain seq x y z
N MET A 1 26.94 5.19 10.01
CA MET A 1 25.79 4.28 9.84
C MET A 1 24.83 4.96 8.89
N LYS A 2 24.49 4.35 7.75
CA LYS A 2 23.33 4.79 6.97
C LYS A 2 22.09 4.39 7.77
N PRO A 3 21.11 5.27 8.03
CA PRO A 3 19.86 4.82 8.60
C PRO A 3 19.26 3.83 7.60
N VAL A 4 18.82 2.68 8.09
CA VAL A 4 18.06 1.72 7.30
C VAL A 4 16.68 2.36 7.15
N HIS A 5 16.49 3.17 6.10
CA HIS A 5 15.20 3.74 5.77
C HIS A 5 14.43 2.70 4.97
N GLY A 6 13.15 2.52 5.28
CA GLY A 6 12.25 1.80 4.39
C GLY A 6 12.18 2.47 3.02
N SER A 7 11.80 1.70 2.02
CA SER A 7 11.63 2.20 0.66
C SER A 7 10.32 1.73 0.08
N PHE A 8 9.87 2.40 -0.97
CA PHE A 8 8.60 2.09 -1.60
C PHE A 8 8.64 2.45 -3.09
N VAL A 9 7.74 1.83 -3.84
CA VAL A 9 7.43 2.16 -5.23
C VAL A 9 5.92 2.29 -5.32
N VAL A 10 5.41 3.42 -5.81
CA VAL A 10 3.98 3.60 -6.08
C VAL A 10 3.75 3.76 -7.58
N THR A 11 2.78 3.03 -8.12
CA THR A 11 2.32 3.17 -9.51
C THR A 11 0.81 3.20 -9.57
N ARG A 12 0.24 4.17 -10.29
CA ARG A 12 -1.18 4.13 -10.66
C ARG A 12 -1.38 3.16 -11.82
N CYS A 13 -2.21 2.15 -11.60
CA CYS A 13 -2.60 1.14 -12.58
C CYS A 13 -4.10 1.24 -12.84
N GLY A 14 -4.53 2.11 -13.77
CA GLY A 14 -5.96 2.35 -13.98
C GLY A 14 -6.58 3.12 -12.82
N ASN A 15 -7.62 2.54 -12.19
CA ASN A 15 -8.25 3.06 -10.95
C ASN A 15 -7.77 2.33 -9.69
N VAL A 16 -6.59 1.70 -9.75
CA VAL A 16 -5.94 1.05 -8.62
C VAL A 16 -4.56 1.64 -8.40
N MET A 17 -4.24 1.99 -7.17
CA MET A 17 -2.88 2.26 -6.74
C MET A 17 -2.18 0.94 -6.44
N LEU A 18 -0.98 0.75 -6.95
CA LEU A 18 -0.14 -0.40 -6.66
C LEU A 18 1.11 0.09 -5.94
N THR A 19 1.25 -0.33 -4.69
CA THR A 19 2.33 0.04 -3.80
C THR A 19 3.16 -1.19 -3.46
N GLN A 20 4.45 -1.16 -3.75
CA GLN A 20 5.42 -2.11 -3.20
C GLN A 20 6.18 -1.39 -2.09
N ALA A 21 6.31 -2.02 -0.93
CA ALA A 21 6.98 -1.37 0.18
C ALA A 21 7.84 -2.33 1.00
N TYR A 22 8.99 -1.79 1.41
CA TYR A 22 10.11 -2.50 2.00
C TYR A 22 10.41 -1.86 3.36
N GLY A 23 10.32 -2.68 4.42
CA GLY A 23 10.59 -2.21 5.78
C GLY A 23 12.06 -1.83 6.02
N PRO A 24 12.34 -1.10 7.12
CA PRO A 24 11.44 -0.72 8.20
C PRO A 24 10.64 0.58 7.95
N TRP A 25 9.43 0.69 8.50
CA TRP A 25 8.54 1.83 8.27
C TRP A 25 8.62 2.86 9.41
N ASN A 26 9.28 3.99 9.13
CA ASN A 26 9.33 5.14 10.00
C ASN A 26 8.46 6.30 9.46
N CYS A 27 8.36 7.40 10.21
CA CYS A 27 7.56 8.57 9.81
C CYS A 27 8.04 9.19 8.48
N GLU A 28 9.34 9.15 8.19
CA GLU A 28 9.90 9.68 6.94
C GLU A 28 9.42 8.85 5.73
N CYS A 29 9.44 7.52 5.85
CA CYS A 29 8.95 6.61 4.83
C CYS A 29 7.45 6.83 4.57
N VAL A 30 6.65 6.93 5.64
CA VAL A 30 5.20 7.23 5.51
C VAL A 30 4.96 8.60 4.85
N HIS A 31 5.76 9.62 5.20
CA HIS A 31 5.63 10.94 4.58
C HIS A 31 5.96 10.90 3.08
N GLY A 32 7.06 10.23 2.72
CA GLY A 32 7.44 10.04 1.32
C GLY A 32 6.34 9.30 0.54
N LEU A 33 5.81 8.21 1.12
CA LEU A 33 4.74 7.44 0.52
C LEU A 33 3.54 8.33 0.22
N VAL A 34 3.08 9.11 1.21
CA VAL A 34 1.92 10.02 1.07
C VAL A 34 2.11 11.05 -0.04
N LEU A 35 3.31 11.63 -0.16
CA LEU A 35 3.59 12.60 -1.22
C LEU A 35 3.47 11.98 -2.60
N ASP A 36 4.06 10.80 -2.79
CA ASP A 36 4.03 10.07 -4.05
C ASP A 36 2.61 9.61 -4.39
N TYR A 37 1.88 9.17 -3.36
CA TYR A 37 0.49 8.76 -3.44
C TYR A 37 -0.42 9.92 -3.87
N ARG A 38 -0.22 11.10 -3.27
CA ARG A 38 -1.01 12.29 -3.58
C ARG A 38 -0.82 12.71 -5.03
N GLU A 39 0.41 12.76 -5.52
CA GLU A 39 0.71 13.13 -6.90
C GLU A 39 0.02 12.18 -7.88
N LYS A 40 0.12 10.86 -7.64
CA LYS A 40 -0.39 9.83 -8.54
C LYS A 40 -1.91 9.65 -8.47
N SER A 41 -2.54 10.00 -7.35
CA SER A 41 -3.98 9.86 -7.14
C SER A 41 -4.81 11.04 -7.62
N ILE A 42 -4.21 12.19 -7.96
CA ILE A 42 -4.93 13.42 -8.37
C ILE A 42 -6.01 13.15 -9.43
N ASP A 43 -5.67 12.38 -10.46
CA ASP A 43 -6.60 12.08 -11.56
C ASP A 43 -7.75 11.13 -11.17
N MET A 44 -7.69 10.54 -9.98
CA MET A 44 -8.71 9.62 -9.44
C MET A 44 -9.55 10.28 -8.33
N HIS A 45 -9.24 11.51 -7.92
CA HIS A 45 -9.97 12.18 -6.84
C HIS A 45 -11.45 12.35 -7.19
N GLY A 46 -12.31 11.96 -6.25
CA GLY A 46 -13.77 11.99 -6.42
C GLY A 46 -14.32 10.83 -7.27
N SER A 47 -13.46 9.92 -7.75
CA SER A 47 -13.87 8.65 -8.37
C SER A 47 -13.72 7.48 -7.40
N HIS A 48 -14.23 6.30 -7.78
CA HIS A 48 -14.07 5.07 -7.01
C HIS A 48 -12.75 4.39 -7.38
N TRP A 49 -11.81 4.34 -6.44
CA TRP A 49 -10.49 3.75 -6.66
C TRP A 49 -10.03 2.92 -5.45
N GLY A 50 -9.16 1.96 -5.74
CA GLY A 50 -8.67 0.97 -4.78
C GLY A 50 -7.15 1.01 -4.63
N ASP A 51 -6.64 0.26 -3.66
CA ASP A 51 -5.20 0.16 -3.40
C ASP A 51 -4.80 -1.30 -3.21
N ILE A 52 -3.65 -1.67 -3.77
CA ILE A 52 -2.94 -2.91 -3.46
C ILE A 52 -1.60 -2.52 -2.86
N VAL A 53 -1.35 -2.92 -1.61
CA VAL A 53 -0.08 -2.71 -0.93
C VAL A 53 0.58 -4.06 -0.70
N VAL A 54 1.70 -4.29 -1.37
CA VAL A 54 2.54 -5.46 -1.18
C VAL A 54 3.66 -5.12 -0.22
N LEU A 55 3.68 -5.85 0.90
CA LEU A 55 4.69 -5.71 1.93
C LEU A 55 5.73 -6.81 1.79
N GLU A 56 6.97 -6.42 1.50
CA GLU A 56 8.11 -7.31 1.51
C GLU A 56 8.91 -7.17 2.81
N GLY A 57 9.30 -8.31 3.38
CA GLY A 57 10.16 -8.41 4.56
C GLY A 57 9.48 -8.08 5.90
N GLU A 58 10.31 -7.70 6.88
CA GLU A 58 9.86 -7.33 8.23
C GLU A 58 9.40 -5.87 8.26
N SER A 59 8.20 -5.63 7.76
CA SER A 59 7.58 -4.29 7.71
C SER A 59 6.78 -4.02 8.99
N LEU A 60 7.45 -3.67 10.09
CA LEU A 60 6.82 -3.17 11.30
C LEU A 60 6.85 -1.63 11.33
N LEU A 61 5.76 -1.03 11.82
CA LEU A 61 5.63 0.41 12.03
C LEU A 61 6.06 0.76 13.46
N ILE A 62 6.78 1.86 13.62
CA ILE A 62 6.91 2.52 14.92
C ILE A 62 5.57 3.20 15.29
N PRO A 63 5.23 3.38 16.58
CA PRO A 63 3.94 3.95 17.01
C PRO A 63 3.58 5.30 16.36
N ASP A 64 4.58 6.18 16.20
CA ASP A 64 4.38 7.48 15.54
C ASP A 64 4.03 7.32 14.05
N ALA A 65 4.64 6.35 13.37
CA ALA A 65 4.38 6.07 11.96
C ALA A 65 3.01 5.40 11.77
N GLU A 66 2.59 4.57 12.72
CA GLU A 66 1.25 3.98 12.75
C GLU A 66 0.16 5.06 12.88
N SER A 67 0.33 6.01 13.82
CA SER A 67 -0.61 7.12 14.00
C SER A 67 -0.67 8.02 12.76
N LEU A 68 0.48 8.31 12.17
CA LEU A 68 0.57 9.09 10.94
C LEU A 68 -0.09 8.37 9.77
N LEU A 69 0.11 7.06 9.63
CA LEU A 69 -0.49 6.26 8.55
C LEU A 69 -2.02 6.25 8.67
N ALA A 70 -2.56 6.05 9.88
CA ALA A 70 -4.01 6.09 10.13
C ALA A 70 -4.64 7.43 9.71
N GLU A 71 -4.03 8.56 10.12
CA GLU A 71 -4.49 9.90 9.74
C GLU A 71 -4.53 10.07 8.22
N ARG A 72 -3.50 9.55 7.53
CA ARG A 72 -3.33 9.71 6.09
C ARG A 72 -4.31 8.86 5.29
N ILE A 73 -4.55 7.62 5.70
CA ILE A 73 -5.56 6.76 5.09
C ILE A 73 -6.95 7.38 5.26
N SER A 74 -7.27 7.89 6.45
CA SER A 74 -8.54 8.59 6.68
C SER A 74 -8.71 9.80 5.75
N ALA A 75 -7.64 10.54 5.45
CA ALA A 75 -7.69 11.66 4.53
C ALA A 75 -7.95 11.21 3.07
N VAL A 76 -7.28 10.15 2.59
CA VAL A 76 -7.47 9.66 1.22
C VAL A 76 -8.79 8.92 0.99
N ARG A 77 -9.39 8.36 2.06
CA ARG A 77 -10.77 7.85 2.01
C ARG A 77 -11.75 8.90 1.50
N HIS A 78 -11.64 10.14 2.00
CA HIS A 78 -12.48 11.25 1.54
C HIS A 78 -12.22 11.66 0.08
N LEU A 79 -11.13 11.19 -0.51
CA LEU A 79 -10.75 11.44 -1.91
C LEU A 79 -11.16 10.28 -2.84
N GLY A 80 -11.81 9.22 -2.33
CA GLY A 80 -12.36 8.13 -3.13
C GLY A 80 -11.75 6.74 -2.87
N LEU A 81 -10.76 6.62 -1.98
CA LEU A 81 -10.25 5.31 -1.57
C LEU A 81 -11.35 4.52 -0.86
N SER A 82 -11.67 3.36 -1.40
CA SER A 82 -12.79 2.53 -0.94
C SER A 82 -12.36 1.14 -0.49
N HIS A 83 -11.52 0.47 -1.28
CA HIS A 83 -11.01 -0.87 -0.97
C HIS A 83 -9.48 -0.91 -0.96
N LEU A 84 -8.94 -1.65 0.01
CA LEU A 84 -7.50 -1.79 0.19
C LEU A 84 -7.12 -3.27 0.37
N ALA A 85 -6.25 -3.77 -0.49
CA ALA A 85 -5.75 -5.13 -0.46
C ALA A 85 -4.30 -5.15 0.07
N LEU A 86 -4.11 -5.80 1.22
CA LEU A 86 -2.80 -5.95 1.87
C LEU A 86 -2.21 -7.30 1.54
N VAL A 87 -1.12 -7.34 0.78
CA VAL A 87 -0.40 -8.56 0.48
C VAL A 87 0.76 -8.71 1.46
N LEU A 88 0.69 -9.74 2.29
CA LEU A 88 1.73 -10.07 3.26
C LEU A 88 2.50 -11.29 2.73
N GLU A 89 3.52 -11.06 1.90
CA GLU A 89 4.40 -12.14 1.43
C GLU A 89 5.21 -12.71 2.61
N SER A 90 5.78 -13.91 2.43
CA SER A 90 6.45 -14.74 3.45
C SER A 90 7.32 -13.95 4.45
N SER A 91 6.73 -13.55 5.59
CA SER A 91 7.40 -12.84 6.68
C SER A 91 7.40 -13.71 7.94
N LEU A 92 8.52 -13.74 8.67
CA LEU A 92 8.63 -14.44 9.95
C LEU A 92 7.72 -13.79 11.04
N VAL A 93 7.31 -12.54 10.82
CA VAL A 93 6.48 -11.74 11.74
C VAL A 93 5.10 -11.40 11.15
N LYS A 94 4.62 -12.18 10.17
CA LYS A 94 3.32 -11.97 9.49
C LYS A 94 2.17 -11.67 10.47
N SER A 95 2.06 -12.41 11.56
CA SER A 95 0.97 -12.23 12.54
C SER A 95 1.04 -10.88 13.25
N THR A 96 2.24 -10.43 13.64
CA THR A 96 2.45 -9.13 14.29
C THR A 96 2.16 -7.98 13.32
N THR A 97 2.71 -8.03 12.10
CA THR A 97 2.44 -7.01 11.07
C THR A 97 0.95 -6.96 10.72
N ARG A 98 0.30 -8.13 10.57
CA ARG A 98 -1.14 -8.20 10.31
C ARG A 98 -1.95 -7.54 11.42
N ASN A 99 -1.68 -7.90 12.69
CA ASN A 99 -2.39 -7.34 13.84
C ASN A 99 -2.20 -5.82 13.94
N GLN A 100 -0.99 -5.33 13.70
CA GLN A 100 -0.69 -3.90 13.72
C GLN A 100 -1.47 -3.17 12.62
N LEU A 101 -1.38 -3.64 11.37
CA LEU A 101 -2.10 -3.02 10.25
C LEU A 101 -3.61 -3.11 10.43
N GLU A 102 -4.13 -4.24 10.92
CA GLU A 102 -5.54 -4.39 11.22
C GLU A 102 -6.02 -3.33 12.23
N ALA A 103 -5.23 -3.04 13.26
CA ALA A 103 -5.53 -1.98 14.22
C ALA A 103 -5.55 -0.58 13.57
N VAL A 104 -4.61 -0.31 12.65
CA VAL A 104 -4.55 0.94 11.88
C VAL A 104 -5.78 1.10 10.98
N TYR A 105 -6.01 0.14 10.07
CA TYR A 105 -7.02 0.27 9.02
C TYR A 105 -8.44 0.25 9.56
N ARG A 106 -8.73 -0.49 10.64
CA ARG A 106 -10.06 -0.49 11.29
C ARG A 106 -10.52 0.90 11.73
N GLN A 107 -9.59 1.81 12.04
CA GLN A 107 -9.92 3.16 12.50
C GLN A 107 -10.24 4.11 11.34
N THR A 108 -9.94 3.71 10.10
CA THR A 108 -10.01 4.59 8.92
C THR A 108 -11.35 4.53 8.19
N GLY A 109 -12.12 3.45 8.38
CA GLY A 109 -13.40 3.22 7.70
C GLY A 109 -13.28 2.90 6.21
N VAL A 110 -12.08 2.51 5.75
CA VAL A 110 -11.84 1.92 4.42
C VAL A 110 -12.04 0.40 4.53
N ASP A 111 -12.64 -0.22 3.53
CA ASP A 111 -12.77 -1.68 3.49
C ASP A 111 -11.43 -2.29 3.10
N PHE A 112 -10.93 -3.23 3.91
CA PHE A 112 -9.62 -3.82 3.68
C PHE A 112 -9.64 -5.33 3.84
N SER A 113 -8.73 -6.00 3.14
CA SER A 113 -8.55 -7.46 3.22
C SER A 113 -7.08 -7.82 3.07
N PHE A 114 -6.68 -8.93 3.70
CA PHE A 114 -5.32 -9.44 3.65
C PHE A 114 -5.23 -10.66 2.74
N PHE A 115 -4.15 -10.75 1.99
CA PHE A 115 -3.86 -11.80 1.03
C PHE A 115 -2.43 -12.30 1.21
N ASP A 116 -2.18 -13.54 0.81
CA ASP A 116 -0.83 -14.12 0.85
C ASP A 116 -0.07 -13.85 -0.45
N THR A 117 -0.77 -13.59 -1.55
CA THR A 117 -0.18 -13.33 -2.87
C THR A 117 -0.78 -12.10 -3.54
N TYR A 118 0.00 -11.49 -4.43
CA TYR A 118 -0.47 -10.37 -5.25
C TYR A 118 -1.64 -10.78 -6.15
N GLU A 119 -1.60 -11.99 -6.70
CA GLU A 119 -2.62 -12.51 -7.62
C GLU A 119 -4.00 -12.61 -6.94
N GLU A 120 -4.04 -13.03 -5.68
CA GLU A 120 -5.28 -13.06 -4.88
C GLU A 120 -5.85 -11.66 -4.64
N ALA A 121 -4.99 -10.71 -4.24
CA ALA A 121 -5.39 -9.32 -4.03
C ALA A 121 -5.92 -8.68 -5.32
N ARG A 122 -5.23 -8.90 -6.43
CA ARG A 122 -5.64 -8.42 -7.76
C ARG A 122 -6.98 -9.01 -8.16
N ALA A 123 -7.16 -10.33 -8.01
CA ALA A 123 -8.42 -11.00 -8.32
C ALA A 123 -9.59 -10.45 -7.49
N TRP A 124 -9.37 -10.21 -6.20
CA TRP A 124 -10.38 -9.63 -5.32
C TRP A 124 -10.83 -8.24 -5.77
N LEU A 125 -9.89 -7.34 -6.09
CA LEU A 125 -10.26 -6.02 -6.61
C LEU A 125 -10.96 -6.12 -7.98
N THR A 126 -10.52 -7.01 -8.87
CA THR A 126 -11.22 -7.20 -10.15
C THR A 126 -12.67 -7.70 -9.97
N GLN A 127 -12.94 -8.53 -8.96
CA GLN A 127 -14.30 -8.95 -8.62
C GLN A 127 -15.19 -7.81 -8.09
N LEU A 128 -14.58 -6.73 -7.62
CA LEU A 128 -15.23 -5.51 -7.14
C LEU A 128 -15.27 -4.40 -8.21
N ASP A 129 -15.14 -4.77 -9.49
CA ASP A 129 -15.18 -3.87 -10.66
C ASP A 129 -14.01 -2.86 -10.76
N TYR A 130 -12.90 -3.11 -10.06
CA TYR A 130 -11.67 -2.35 -10.28
C TYR A 130 -10.90 -2.84 -11.51
N THR A 131 -10.30 -1.90 -12.24
CA THR A 131 -9.54 -2.16 -13.47
C THR A 131 -8.08 -1.78 -13.28
N LEU A 132 -7.20 -2.78 -13.37
CA LEU A 132 -5.77 -2.58 -13.42
C LEU A 132 -5.30 -2.44 -14.87
N ASN A 133 -4.47 -1.44 -15.13
CA ASN A 133 -3.79 -1.32 -16.42
C ASN A 133 -2.56 -2.24 -16.45
N GLU A 134 -2.59 -3.26 -17.30
CA GLU A 134 -1.56 -4.31 -17.37
C GLU A 134 -0.16 -3.78 -17.72
N ASP A 135 -0.06 -2.70 -18.52
CA ASP A 135 1.22 -2.10 -18.87
C ASP A 135 1.85 -1.36 -17.69
N ALA A 136 1.03 -0.62 -16.94
CA ALA A 136 1.46 0.06 -15.72
C ALA A 136 1.82 -0.94 -14.61
N GLU A 137 1.03 -2.01 -14.48
CA GLU A 137 1.28 -3.13 -13.57
C GLU A 137 2.63 -3.80 -13.88
N ARG A 138 2.87 -4.16 -15.15
CA ARG A 138 4.15 -4.73 -15.57
C ARG A 138 5.32 -3.78 -15.33
N ALA A 139 5.14 -2.49 -15.64
CA ALA A 139 6.16 -1.48 -15.39
C ALA A 139 6.46 -1.32 -13.89
N HIS A 140 5.46 -1.46 -13.02
CA HIS A 140 5.64 -1.45 -11.58
C HIS A 140 6.57 -2.58 -11.14
N PHE A 141 6.30 -3.83 -11.54
CA PHE A 141 7.15 -4.97 -11.15
C PHE A 141 8.57 -4.93 -11.76
N VAL A 142 8.76 -4.24 -12.89
CA VAL A 142 10.12 -3.98 -13.40
C VAL A 142 10.87 -3.00 -12.50
N LYS A 143 10.22 -1.93 -12.03
CA LYS A 143 10.82 -0.95 -11.11
C LYS A 143 11.18 -1.57 -9.78
N THR A 144 10.32 -2.42 -9.21
CA THR A 144 10.57 -3.08 -7.92
C THR A 144 11.78 -4.02 -7.99
N LYS A 145 11.92 -4.78 -9.08
CA LYS A 145 13.09 -5.66 -9.31
C LYS A 145 14.40 -4.89 -9.45
N GLN A 146 14.37 -3.69 -10.03
CA GLN A 146 15.54 -2.80 -10.11
C GLN A 146 15.88 -2.17 -8.75
N HIS A 147 14.91 -2.08 -7.85
CA HIS A 147 15.09 -1.50 -6.52
C HIS A 147 15.77 -2.47 -5.53
N CYS A 148 15.68 -3.77 -5.77
CA CYS A 148 16.31 -4.83 -4.97
C CYS A 148 17.72 -5.24 -5.45
N GLN A 149 18.29 -4.59 -6.47
CA GLN A 149 19.67 -4.80 -6.96
C GLN A 149 20.62 -3.72 -6.46
#